data_AF-A0A3D4HKN1-F1
#
_entry.id   AF-A0A3D4HKN1-F1
#
_cell.length_a   1.000
_cell.length_b   1.000
_cell.length_c   1.000
_cell.angle_alpha   90.00
_cell.angle_beta   90.00
_cell.angle_gamma   90.00
#
_symmetry.space_group_name_H-M   'P 1'
#
loop_
_entity.id
_entity.type
_entity.pdbx_description
1 polymer ?
#
loop_
_entity_poly.entity_id
_entity_poly.type
_entity_poly.pdbx_seq_one_letter_code
_entity_poly.pdbx_strand_id
1 'polypeptide(L)'
;MRLSGIIDRIFAILAIIENFVCYTGILGVTFLVFFNVLNRYLFRFEIMWVGDFSLYIFMIFVFACIVFTTREQGHTSVEVLLQRIGEKFPGTAKPFRLFLMILSFVTALIFTIPVLHFAQRSMRYPQWGTLVRWFNTSWIMQAMFIMMILILAHMIRLLIIEIYAGSSKKEPGAE
;
A
#
# COMPACT_ATOMS: atom_id res chain seq x y z
N MET A 1 23.54 -14.61 9.60
CA MET A 1 23.05 -15.64 8.64
C MET A 1 21.65 -16.18 8.96
N ARG A 2 21.23 -16.39 10.22
CA ARG A 2 19.85 -16.83 10.54
C ARG A 2 18.78 -15.72 10.55
N LEU A 3 19.15 -14.48 10.88
CA LEU A 3 18.18 -13.37 11.01
C LEU A 3 17.61 -12.92 9.65
N SER A 4 18.43 -12.86 8.61
CA SER A 4 17.99 -12.49 7.26
C SER A 4 16.94 -13.47 6.72
N GLY A 5 17.18 -14.77 6.88
CA GLY A 5 16.23 -15.81 6.44
C GLY A 5 14.88 -15.79 7.14
N ILE A 6 14.80 -15.30 8.39
CA ILE A 6 13.53 -15.14 9.11
C ILE A 6 12.78 -13.90 8.59
N ILE A 7 13.49 -12.78 8.41
CA ILE A 7 12.93 -11.53 7.89
C ILE A 7 12.36 -11.77 6.48
N ASP A 8 13.11 -12.43 5.61
CA ASP A 8 12.65 -12.73 4.26
C ASP A 8 11.41 -13.63 4.23
N ARG A 9 11.29 -14.59 5.16
CA ARG A 9 10.07 -15.40 5.32
C ARG A 9 8.89 -14.57 5.78
N ILE A 10 9.08 -13.65 6.73
CA ILE A 10 8.00 -12.77 7.20
C ILE A 10 7.48 -11.92 6.03
N PHE A 11 8.37 -11.30 5.26
CA PHE A 11 7.97 -10.54 4.07
C PHE A 11 7.31 -11.40 3.00
N ALA A 12 7.73 -12.65 2.82
CA ALA A 12 7.07 -13.58 1.90
C ALA A 12 5.65 -13.92 2.35
N ILE A 13 5.44 -14.17 3.64
CA ILE A 13 4.11 -14.43 4.21
C ILE A 13 3.23 -13.19 4.08
N LEU A 14 3.76 -12.00 4.41
CA LEU A 14 3.06 -10.73 4.24
C LEU A 14 2.62 -10.54 2.77
N ALA A 15 3.50 -10.81 1.81
CA ALA A 15 3.16 -10.71 0.39
C ALA A 15 2.03 -11.66 -0.02
N ILE A 16 2.01 -12.89 0.50
CA ILE A 16 0.92 -13.84 0.22
C ILE A 16 -0.41 -13.32 0.80
N ILE A 17 -0.38 -12.81 2.03
CA ILE A 17 -1.56 -12.24 2.69
C ILE A 17 -2.07 -11.02 1.93
N GLU A 18 -1.19 -10.09 1.58
CA GLU A 18 -1.53 -8.88 0.80
C GLU A 18 -2.17 -9.24 -0.54
N ASN A 19 -1.57 -10.17 -1.28
CA ASN A 19 -2.11 -10.63 -2.57
C ASN A 19 -3.50 -11.27 -2.40
N PHE A 20 -3.67 -12.09 -1.37
CA PHE A 20 -4.96 -12.70 -1.06
C PHE A 20 -6.01 -11.64 -0.69
N VAL A 21 -5.66 -10.67 0.15
CA VAL A 21 -6.55 -9.55 0.54
C VAL A 21 -6.91 -8.68 -0.68
N CYS A 22 -5.95 -8.39 -1.56
CA CYS A 22 -6.22 -7.63 -2.78
C CYS A 22 -7.13 -8.38 -3.74
N TYR A 23 -6.88 -9.67 -3.98
CA TYR A 23 -7.69 -10.49 -4.88
C TYR A 23 -9.12 -10.69 -4.36
N THR A 24 -9.26 -10.99 -3.06
CA THR A 24 -10.57 -11.12 -2.42
C THR A 24 -11.29 -9.78 -2.33
N GLY A 25 -10.58 -8.69 -2.08
CA GLY A 25 -11.12 -7.34 -2.01
C GLY A 25 -11.71 -6.87 -3.35
N ILE A 26 -10.99 -7.06 -4.46
CA ILE A 26 -11.51 -6.64 -5.78
C ILE A 26 -12.74 -7.46 -6.18
N LEU A 27 -12.70 -8.78 -6.02
CA LEU A 27 -13.85 -9.65 -6.31
C LEU A 27 -15.05 -9.32 -5.41
N GLY A 28 -14.79 -9.12 -4.12
CA GLY A 28 -15.82 -8.78 -3.14
C GLY A 28 -16.51 -7.45 -3.45
N VAL A 29 -15.74 -6.39 -3.74
CA VAL A 29 -16.31 -5.09 -4.11
C VAL A 29 -17.07 -5.18 -5.42
N THR A 30 -16.52 -5.84 -6.45
CA THR A 30 -17.22 -6.02 -7.73
C THR A 30 -18.55 -6.74 -7.56
N PHE A 31 -18.57 -7.83 -6.77
CA PHE A 31 -19.79 -8.57 -6.48
C PHE A 31 -20.82 -7.72 -5.72
N LEU A 32 -20.39 -6.98 -4.71
CA LEU A 32 -21.28 -6.13 -3.90
C LEU A 32 -21.85 -4.97 -4.70
N VAL A 33 -21.03 -4.30 -5.52
CA VAL A 33 -21.49 -3.23 -6.42
C VAL A 33 -22.46 -3.79 -7.46
N PHE A 34 -22.17 -4.96 -8.03
CA PHE A 34 -23.09 -5.63 -8.95
C PHE A 34 -24.44 -5.95 -8.28
N PHE A 35 -24.41 -6.49 -7.06
CA PHE A 35 -25.61 -6.73 -6.28
C PHE A 35 -26.38 -5.44 -5.98
N ASN A 36 -25.69 -4.35 -5.65
CA ASN A 36 -26.31 -3.04 -5.43
C ASN A 36 -27.00 -2.53 -6.70
N VAL A 37 -26.37 -2.68 -7.87
CA VAL A 37 -26.97 -2.34 -9.18
C VAL A 37 -28.21 -3.19 -9.45
N LEU A 38 -28.15 -4.52 -9.27
CA LEU A 38 -29.32 -5.38 -9.46
C LEU A 38 -30.48 -5.00 -8.53
N ASN A 39 -30.18 -4.76 -7.26
CA ASN A 39 -31.18 -4.45 -6.26
C ASN A 39 -31.88 -3.09 -6.55
N ARG A 40 -31.09 -2.10 -6.97
CA ARG A 40 -31.59 -0.77 -7.33
C ARG A 40 -32.43 -0.77 -8.61
N TYR A 41 -31.92 -1.38 -9.68
CA TYR A 41 -32.54 -1.25 -11.00
C TYR A 41 -33.55 -2.36 -11.31
N LEU A 42 -33.34 -3.58 -10.82
CA LEU A 42 -34.18 -4.74 -11.12
C LEU A 42 -35.32 -4.89 -10.09
N PHE A 43 -34.96 -4.87 -8.80
CA PHE A 43 -35.91 -5.13 -7.72
C PHE A 43 -36.64 -3.86 -7.23
N ARG A 44 -36.14 -2.66 -7.58
CA ARG A 44 -36.66 -1.36 -7.11
C ARG A 44 -36.74 -1.24 -5.57
N PHE A 45 -36.04 -2.11 -4.85
CA PHE A 45 -35.87 -2.06 -3.40
C PHE A 45 -34.45 -1.57 -3.13
N GLU A 46 -34.30 -0.29 -2.79
CA GLU A 46 -32.99 0.22 -2.40
C GLU A 46 -32.68 -0.24 -0.97
N ILE A 47 -31.93 -1.34 -0.84
CA ILE A 47 -31.35 -1.73 0.45
C ILE A 47 -30.24 -0.72 0.77
N MET A 48 -30.60 0.30 1.56
CA MET A 48 -29.74 1.46 1.85
C MET A 48 -28.36 1.09 2.42
N TRP A 49 -28.27 0.02 3.22
CA TRP A 49 -27.00 -0.36 3.88
C TRP A 49 -25.96 -0.99 2.94
N VAL A 50 -26.38 -1.57 1.81
CA VAL A 50 -25.49 -2.28 0.89
C VAL A 50 -24.53 -1.32 0.19
N GLY A 51 -24.98 -0.10 -0.12
CA GLY A 51 -24.14 0.93 -0.72
C GLY A 51 -22.99 1.33 0.21
N ASP A 52 -23.31 1.74 1.43
CA ASP A 52 -22.32 2.12 2.44
C ASP A 52 -21.37 0.98 2.77
N PHE A 53 -21.87 -0.25 2.88
CA PHE A 53 -21.04 -1.43 3.15
C PHE A 53 -20.04 -1.72 2.02
N SER A 54 -20.48 -1.58 0.77
CA SER A 54 -19.61 -1.72 -0.40
C SER A 54 -18.48 -0.69 -0.37
N LEU A 55 -18.80 0.54 0.01
CA LEU A 55 -17.81 1.62 0.14
C LEU A 55 -16.80 1.34 1.26
N TYR A 56 -17.24 0.81 2.40
CA TYR A 56 -16.33 0.47 3.50
C TYR A 56 -15.34 -0.63 3.13
N ILE A 57 -15.82 -1.70 2.47
CA ILE A 57 -14.94 -2.76 1.97
C ILE A 57 -13.99 -2.21 0.90
N PHE A 58 -14.50 -1.36 0.00
CA PHE A 58 -13.68 -0.73 -1.02
C PHE A 58 -12.54 0.11 -0.41
N MET A 59 -12.78 0.87 0.65
CA MET A 59 -11.72 1.64 1.30
C MET A 59 -10.61 0.76 1.87
N ILE A 60 -10.96 -0.33 2.56
CA ILE A 60 -9.97 -1.29 3.10
C ILE A 60 -9.18 -1.93 1.96
N PHE A 61 -9.86 -2.31 0.88
CA PHE A 61 -9.23 -2.85 -0.32
C PHE A 61 -8.25 -1.86 -0.96
N VAL A 62 -8.63 -0.58 -1.11
CA VAL A 62 -7.77 0.44 -1.68
C VAL A 62 -6.50 0.61 -0.84
N PHE A 63 -6.60 0.60 0.50
CA PHE A 63 -5.41 0.68 1.35
C PHE A 63 -4.48 -0.52 1.17
N ALA A 64 -5.01 -1.74 1.06
CA ALA A 64 -4.22 -2.92 0.75
C ALA A 64 -3.56 -2.82 -0.63
N CYS A 65 -4.28 -2.28 -1.61
CA CYS A 65 -3.77 -2.07 -2.97
C CYS A 65 -2.56 -1.12 -3.00
N ILE A 66 -2.58 -0.04 -2.19
CA ILE A 66 -1.44 0.89 -2.10
C ILE A 66 -0.19 0.17 -1.60
N VAL A 67 -0.31 -0.69 -0.59
CA VAL A 67 0.81 -1.49 -0.06
C VAL A 67 1.34 -2.42 -1.16
N PHE A 68 0.43 -3.15 -1.81
CA PHE A 68 0.77 -4.07 -2.90
C PHE A 68 1.50 -3.37 -4.05
N THR A 69 1.01 -2.21 -4.51
CA THR A 69 1.67 -1.42 -5.57
C THR A 69 3.02 -0.86 -5.13
N THR A 70 3.19 -0.57 -3.85
CA THR A 70 4.49 -0.14 -3.30
C THR A 70 5.50 -1.28 -3.34
N ARG A 71 5.07 -2.51 -3.02
CA ARG A 71 5.91 -3.71 -3.06
C ARG A 71 6.31 -4.10 -4.48
N GLU A 72 5.37 -4.09 -5.41
CA GLU A 72 5.60 -4.41 -6.84
C GLU A 72 6.29 -3.27 -7.61
N GLN A 73 6.86 -2.28 -6.91
CA GLN A 73 7.57 -1.13 -7.49
C GLN A 73 6.73 -0.37 -8.53
N GLY A 74 5.58 0.17 -8.10
CA GLY A 74 4.77 1.11 -8.87
C GLY A 74 5.50 2.39 -9.34
N HIS A 75 6.79 2.52 -9.02
CA HIS A 75 7.74 3.42 -9.68
C HIS A 75 8.04 3.04 -11.13
N THR A 76 7.49 1.96 -11.70
CA THR A 76 7.73 1.52 -13.09
C THR A 76 7.65 2.68 -14.10
N SER A 77 6.67 3.58 -14.00
CA SER A 77 6.56 4.72 -14.92
C SER A 77 7.69 5.74 -14.76
N VAL A 78 8.10 6.04 -13.52
CA VAL A 78 9.19 6.98 -13.24
C VAL A 78 10.54 6.33 -13.54
N GLU A 79 10.70 5.05 -13.27
CA GLU A 79 11.91 4.28 -13.57
C GLU A 79 12.14 4.11 -15.07
N VAL A 80 11.09 3.88 -15.86
CA VAL A 80 11.18 3.84 -17.33
C VAL A 80 11.57 5.21 -17.88
N LEU A 81 10.98 6.28 -17.34
CA LEU A 81 11.37 7.65 -17.70
C LEU A 81 12.84 7.91 -17.34
N LEU A 82 13.28 7.45 -16.18
CA LEU A 82 14.65 7.58 -15.71
C LEU A 82 15.64 6.75 -16.51
N GLN A 83 15.24 5.56 -16.94
CA GLN A 83 16.05 4.70 -17.78
C GLN A 83 16.26 5.35 -19.14
N ARG A 84 15.20 5.90 -19.75
CA ARG A 84 15.29 6.64 -21.02
C ARG A 84 16.15 7.91 -20.91
N ILE A 85 16.08 8.62 -19.78
CA ILE A 85 16.95 9.78 -19.52
C ILE A 85 18.40 9.33 -19.25
N GLY A 86 18.58 8.20 -18.56
CA GLY A 86 19.88 7.60 -18.24
C GLY A 86 20.62 7.05 -19.46
N GLU A 87 19.91 6.54 -20.46
CA GLU A 87 20.47 6.19 -21.77
C GLU A 87 21.09 7.41 -22.46
N LYS A 88 20.52 8.60 -22.24
CA LYS A 88 21.04 9.86 -22.77
C LYS A 88 22.16 10.44 -21.91
N PHE A 89 22.15 10.18 -20.60
CA PHE A 89 23.14 10.66 -19.62
C PHE A 89 23.52 9.55 -18.61
N PRO A 90 24.56 8.73 -18.89
CA PRO A 90 24.83 7.48 -18.17
C PRO A 90 25.25 7.66 -16.69
N GLY A 91 25.57 8.89 -16.27
CA GLY A 91 25.99 9.19 -14.89
C GLY A 91 24.88 9.63 -13.93
N THR A 92 23.74 10.12 -14.42
CA THR A 92 22.73 10.81 -13.58
C THR A 92 21.58 9.92 -13.11
N ALA A 93 21.34 8.78 -13.76
CA ALA A 93 20.18 7.94 -13.47
C ALA A 93 20.21 7.28 -12.08
N LYS A 94 21.37 6.81 -11.62
CA LYS A 94 21.50 6.15 -10.31
C LYS A 94 21.27 7.09 -9.12
N PRO A 95 21.97 8.23 -8.99
CA PRO A 95 21.74 9.12 -7.85
C PRO A 95 20.32 9.70 -7.84
N PHE A 96 19.73 9.93 -9.02
CA PHE A 96 18.36 10.42 -9.10
C PHE A 96 17.33 9.36 -8.67
N ARG A 97 17.54 8.07 -9.00
CA ARG A 97 16.70 6.97 -8.50
C ARG A 97 16.73 6.89 -6.97
N LEU A 98 17.93 6.95 -6.39
CA LEU A 98 18.10 6.94 -4.94
C LEU A 98 17.42 8.16 -4.29
N PHE A 99 17.56 9.34 -4.90
CA PHE A 99 16.89 10.56 -4.45
C PHE A 99 15.37 10.42 -4.44
N LEU A 100 14.77 9.89 -5.53
CA LEU A 100 13.32 9.67 -5.60
C LEU A 100 12.85 8.69 -4.52
N MET A 101 13.58 7.61 -4.28
CA MET A 101 13.18 6.64 -3.26
C MET A 101 13.27 7.22 -1.84
N ILE A 102 14.31 8.02 -1.55
CA ILE A 102 14.42 8.77 -0.29
C ILE A 102 13.27 9.76 -0.16
N LEU A 103 12.96 10.51 -1.23
CA LEU A 103 11.86 11.47 -1.25
C LEU A 103 10.51 10.79 -0.98
N SER A 104 10.25 9.64 -1.61
CA SER A 104 9.04 8.85 -1.37
C SER A 104 8.98 8.35 0.08
N PHE A 105 10.10 7.90 0.65
CA PHE A 105 10.19 7.49 2.05
C PHE A 105 9.91 8.61 3.03
N VAL A 106 10.53 9.77 2.83
CA VAL A 106 10.28 10.97 3.66
C VAL A 106 8.81 11.40 3.54
N THR A 107 8.25 11.36 2.34
CA THR A 107 6.82 11.67 2.12
C THR A 107 5.92 10.72 2.91
N ALA A 108 6.13 9.40 2.79
CA ALA A 108 5.37 8.40 3.53
C ALA A 108 5.50 8.58 5.06
N LEU A 109 6.69 8.95 5.55
CA LEU A 109 6.93 9.22 6.97
C LEU A 109 6.13 10.44 7.45
N ILE A 110 6.12 11.53 6.69
CA ILE A 110 5.34 12.74 7.02
C ILE A 110 3.84 12.41 7.06
N PHE A 111 3.33 11.65 6.10
CA PHE A 111 1.92 11.22 6.07
C PHE A 111 1.55 10.22 7.16
N THR A 112 2.52 9.54 7.77
CA THR A 112 2.24 8.63 8.89
C THR A 112 1.78 9.37 10.14
N ILE A 113 2.27 10.60 10.37
CA ILE A 113 1.92 11.43 11.53
C ILE A 113 0.40 11.72 11.60
N PRO A 114 -0.24 12.29 10.56
CA PRO A 114 -1.68 12.53 10.59
C PRO A 114 -2.49 11.23 10.65
N VAL A 115 -2.02 10.15 10.00
CA VAL A 115 -2.68 8.84 10.06
C VAL A 115 -2.66 8.26 11.47
N LEU A 116 -1.54 8.39 12.19
CA LEU A 116 -1.42 7.96 13.58
C LEU A 116 -2.34 8.77 14.50
N HIS A 117 -2.38 10.09 14.33
CA HIS A 117 -3.31 10.95 15.07
C HIS A 117 -4.78 10.58 14.79
N PHE A 118 -5.09 10.24 13.53
CA PHE A 118 -6.41 9.77 13.14
C PHE A 118 -6.77 8.42 13.79
N ALA A 119 -5.84 7.46 13.80
CA ALA A 119 -6.02 6.15 14.42
C ALA A 119 -6.23 6.27 15.94
N GLN A 120 -5.43 7.11 16.62
CA GLN A 120 -5.59 7.38 18.05
C GLN A 120 -6.95 8.02 18.36
N ARG A 121 -7.38 9.00 17.55
CA ARG A 121 -8.70 9.62 17.69
C ARG A 121 -9.82 8.61 17.49
N SER A 122 -9.66 7.72 16.51
CA SER A 122 -10.60 6.66 16.16
C SER A 122 -10.75 5.60 17.27
N MET A 123 -9.70 5.31 18.04
CA MET A 123 -9.78 4.45 19.23
C MET A 123 -10.53 5.12 20.38
N ARG A 124 -10.34 6.44 20.56
CA ARG A 124 -11.00 7.19 21.64
C ARG A 124 -12.47 7.50 21.35
N TYR A 125 -12.80 7.72 20.08
CA TYR A 125 -14.15 8.05 19.63
C TYR A 125 -14.57 7.08 18.53
N PRO A 126 -15.10 5.89 18.89
CA PRO A 126 -15.57 4.92 17.92
C PRO A 126 -16.72 5.51 17.11
N GLN A 127 -16.59 5.51 15.79
CA GLN A 127 -17.62 5.95 14.87
C GLN A 127 -18.32 4.72 14.27
N TRP A 128 -19.65 4.75 14.24
CA TRP A 128 -20.46 3.66 13.71
C TRP A 128 -21.08 4.10 12.38
N GLY A 129 -21.23 3.15 11.45
CA GLY A 129 -21.91 3.42 10.20
C GLY A 129 -23.34 3.91 10.44
N THR A 130 -23.76 4.96 9.73
CA THR A 130 -25.11 5.53 9.83
C THR A 130 -26.17 4.50 9.44
N LEU A 131 -25.95 3.83 8.31
CA LEU A 131 -26.84 2.80 7.78
C LEU A 131 -26.43 1.38 8.20
N VAL A 132 -25.13 1.15 8.41
CA VAL A 132 -24.56 -0.13 8.87
C VAL A 132 -24.22 -0.03 10.36
N ARG A 133 -25.24 -0.05 11.22
CA ARG A 133 -25.09 0.17 12.68
C ARG A 133 -24.19 -0.86 13.38
N TRP A 134 -23.99 -2.03 12.79
CA TRP A 134 -23.12 -3.08 13.31
C TRP A 134 -21.66 -2.92 12.85
N PHE A 135 -21.39 -2.08 11.84
CA PHE A 135 -20.04 -1.89 11.32
C PHE A 135 -19.41 -0.63 11.91
N ASN A 136 -18.24 -0.83 12.53
CA ASN A 136 -17.48 0.24 13.16
C ASN A 136 -16.52 0.86 12.13
N THR A 137 -16.76 2.11 11.75
CA THR A 137 -15.91 2.80 10.76
C THR A 137 -14.52 3.12 11.30
N SER A 138 -14.31 3.06 12.62
CA SER A 138 -12.97 3.12 13.22
C SER A 138 -12.05 2.01 12.74
N TRP A 139 -12.58 0.84 12.36
CA TRP A 139 -11.77 -0.24 11.81
C TRP A 139 -11.09 0.14 10.49
N ILE A 140 -11.73 0.98 9.68
CA ILE A 140 -11.15 1.45 8.42
C ILE A 140 -9.91 2.32 8.69
N MET A 141 -9.98 3.14 9.74
CA MET A 141 -8.90 4.05 10.11
C MET A 141 -7.73 3.33 10.77
N GLN A 142 -8.03 2.29 11.56
CA GLN A 142 -7.01 1.38 12.09
C GLN A 142 -6.35 0.58 10.95
N ALA A 143 -7.13 0.08 9.99
CA ALA A 143 -6.59 -0.59 8.81
C ALA A 143 -5.67 0.33 8.01
N MET A 144 -6.06 1.59 7.79
CA MET A 144 -5.21 2.59 7.13
C MET A 144 -3.85 2.76 7.85
N PHE A 145 -3.84 2.81 9.19
CA PHE A 145 -2.62 2.91 9.97
C PHE A 145 -1.73 1.67 9.84
N ILE A 146 -2.31 0.47 9.91
CA ILE A 146 -1.59 -0.79 9.71
C ILE A 146 -0.96 -0.83 8.31
N MET A 147 -1.72 -0.46 7.27
CA MET A 147 -1.23 -0.42 5.90
C MET A 147 -0.12 0.62 5.72
N MET A 148 -0.19 1.77 6.41
CA MET A 148 0.88 2.77 6.39
C MET A 148 2.19 2.24 7.00
N ILE A 149 2.11 1.49 8.10
CA ILE A 149 3.28 0.82 8.69
C ILE A 149 3.87 -0.21 7.70
N LEU A 150 3.02 -0.98 7.02
CA LEU A 150 3.46 -1.95 6.01
C LEU A 150 4.15 -1.26 4.83
N ILE A 151 3.64 -0.12 4.35
CA ILE A 151 4.29 0.69 3.31
C ILE A 151 5.68 1.12 3.76
N LEU A 152 5.82 1.66 4.98
CA LEU A 152 7.12 2.06 5.52
C LEU A 152 8.09 0.87 5.61
N ALA A 153 7.62 -0.29 6.07
CA ALA A 153 8.43 -1.50 6.17
C ALA A 153 8.94 -1.97 4.79
N HIS A 154 8.08 -1.94 3.76
CA HIS A 154 8.46 -2.26 2.38
C HIS A 154 9.46 -1.26 1.81
N MET A 155 9.25 0.04 2.05
CA MET A 155 10.13 1.10 1.55
C MET A 155 11.52 1.04 2.19
N ILE A 156 11.61 0.74 3.49
CA ILE A 156 12.89 0.52 4.18
C ILE A 156 13.62 -0.68 3.58
N ARG A 157 12.91 -1.79 3.32
CA ARG A 157 13.50 -2.98 2.70
C ARG A 157 14.07 -2.67 1.32
N LEU A 158 13.32 -1.95 0.50
CA LEU A 158 13.77 -1.51 -0.83
C LEU A 158 15.00 -0.60 -0.74
N LEU A 159 15.02 0.33 0.23
CA LEU A 159 16.13 1.23 0.47
C LEU A 159 17.41 0.51 0.90
N ILE A 160 17.29 -0.48 1.76
CA ILE A 160 18.43 -1.32 2.16
C ILE A 160 19.00 -2.05 0.94
N ILE A 161 18.15 -2.69 0.12
CA ILE A 161 18.58 -3.45 -1.06
C ILE A 161 19.32 -2.55 -2.06
N GLU A 162 18.80 -1.36 -2.35
CA GLU A 162 19.42 -0.43 -3.30
C GLU A 162 20.79 0.07 -2.81
N ILE A 163 20.92 0.37 -1.51
CA ILE A 163 22.20 0.79 -0.91
C ILE A 163 23.24 -0.31 -1.01
N TYR A 164 22.87 -1.56 -0.69
CA TYR A 164 23.78 -2.71 -0.80
C TYR A 164 24.18 -2.98 -2.27
N ALA A 165 23.23 -2.89 -3.21
CA ALA A 165 23.50 -3.04 -4.64
C ALA A 165 24.42 -1.92 -5.18
N GLY A 166 24.26 -0.69 -4.68
CA GLY A 166 25.13 0.44 -4.99
C GLY A 166 26.55 0.28 -4.45
N SER A 167 26.71 -0.34 -3.26
CA SER A 167 28.02 -0.59 -2.64
C SER A 167 28.79 -1.71 -3.32
N SER A 168 28.12 -2.79 -3.75
CA SER A 168 28.78 -3.96 -4.38
C SER A 168 29.44 -3.63 -5.73
N LYS A 169 29.03 -2.55 -6.41
CA LYS A 169 29.59 -2.15 -7.71
C LYS A 169 30.81 -1.21 -7.62
N LYS A 170 31.20 -0.78 -6.41
CA LYS A 170 32.37 0.11 -6.19
C LYS A 170 33.69 -0.63 -5.99
N GLU A 171 33.69 -1.98 -5.93
CA GLU A 171 34.90 -2.81 -5.76
C GLU A 171 35.28 -3.65 -7.01
N PRO A 172 35.40 -3.04 -8.21
CA PRO A 172 36.37 -3.57 -9.18
C PRO A 172 37.21 -2.43 -9.75
N GLY A 173 38.37 -2.16 -9.17
CA GLY A 173 39.33 -1.17 -9.69
C GLY A 173 40.24 -0.53 -8.66
N ALA A 174 40.74 -1.32 -7.70
CA ALA A 174 41.89 -0.95 -6.89
C ALA A 174 43.11 -1.74 -7.38
N GLU A 175 43.56 -1.45 -8.61
CA GLU A 175 44.91 -1.76 -9.13
C GLU A 175 45.33 -0.64 -10.07
#